data_AF-A0A3M1H5G1-F1
#
_entry.id   AF-A0A3M1H5G1-F1
#
_cell.length_a   1.000
_cell.length_b   1.000
_cell.length_c   1.000
_cell.angle_alpha   90.00
_cell.angle_beta   90.00
_cell.angle_gamma   90.00
#
_symmetry.space_group_name_H-M   'P 1'
#
loop_
_entity.id
_entity.type
_entity.pdbx_description
1 polymer ?
#
loop_
_entity_poly.entity_id
_entity_poly.type
_entity_poly.pdbx_seq_one_letter_code
_entity_poly.pdbx_strand_id
1 'polypeptide(L)'
;MAQTEITTPSNIVERNIALAKEIMRYLLNNPQAFRSLPDKFELVILPEDDPEIRLYNLELLDRYESEGKAIVFARIKTGKESSIRQNIPDLYAPVAIN
;
A
#
# COMPACT_ATOMS: atom_id res chain seq x y z
N MET A 1 1.91 -23.38 -21.60
CA MET A 1 1.83 -21.93 -21.86
C MET A 1 0.68 -21.39 -21.03
N ALA A 2 0.96 -20.76 -19.89
CA ALA A 2 -0.06 -20.23 -18.99
C ALA A 2 0.47 -18.93 -18.38
N GLN A 3 0.51 -17.88 -19.18
CA GLN A 3 1.11 -16.61 -18.79
C GLN A 3 0.53 -15.50 -19.65
N THR A 4 -0.73 -15.08 -19.45
CA THR A 4 -1.23 -13.84 -20.08
C THR A 4 -2.54 -13.20 -19.60
N GLU A 5 -3.26 -13.71 -18.58
CA GLU A 5 -4.53 -13.04 -18.17
C GLU A 5 -4.39 -12.07 -16.98
N ILE A 6 -3.30 -12.17 -16.21
CA ILE A 6 -3.17 -11.46 -14.91
C ILE A 6 -2.45 -10.11 -15.05
N THR A 7 -1.67 -9.90 -16.10
CA THR A 7 -0.85 -8.69 -16.36
C THR A 7 -1.57 -7.59 -17.15
N THR A 8 -2.89 -7.64 -17.28
CA THR A 8 -3.65 -6.62 -18.01
C THR A 8 -3.76 -5.35 -17.16
N PRO A 9 -3.49 -4.14 -17.69
CA PRO A 9 -3.53 -2.89 -16.92
C PRO A 9 -4.82 -2.67 -16.12
N SER A 10 -5.97 -3.14 -16.62
CA SER A 10 -7.26 -3.09 -15.92
C SER A 10 -7.24 -3.83 -14.58
N ASN A 11 -6.58 -5.01 -14.54
CA ASN A 11 -6.52 -5.85 -13.34
C ASN A 11 -5.69 -5.18 -12.23
N ILE A 12 -4.56 -4.56 -12.60
CA ILE A 12 -3.69 -3.81 -11.67
C ILE A 12 -4.40 -2.58 -11.11
N VAL A 13 -5.09 -1.81 -11.96
CA VAL A 13 -5.86 -0.63 -11.53
C VAL A 13 -6.96 -1.01 -10.56
N GLU A 14 -7.75 -2.03 -10.85
CA GLU A 14 -8.82 -2.51 -9.97
C GLU A 14 -8.29 -2.97 -8.60
N ARG A 15 -7.19 -3.72 -8.58
CA ARG A 15 -6.51 -4.14 -7.35
C ARG A 15 -6.02 -2.94 -6.54
N ASN A 16 -5.37 -1.97 -7.19
CA ASN A 16 -4.92 -0.76 -6.51
C ASN A 16 -6.07 0.10 -5.95
N ILE A 17 -7.21 0.18 -6.65
CA ILE A 17 -8.41 0.86 -6.15
C ILE A 17 -8.97 0.13 -4.92
N ALA A 18 -9.03 -1.20 -4.94
CA ALA A 18 -9.47 -1.99 -3.80
C ALA A 18 -8.55 -1.79 -2.59
N LEU A 19 -7.23 -1.85 -2.78
CA LEU A 19 -6.22 -1.61 -1.76
C LEU A 19 -6.33 -0.19 -1.17
N ALA A 20 -6.50 0.83 -2.02
CA ALA A 20 -6.70 2.20 -1.58
C ALA A 20 -7.96 2.38 -0.73
N LYS A 21 -9.07 1.72 -1.10
CA LYS A 21 -10.30 1.71 -0.30
C LYS A 21 -10.09 1.11 1.09
N GLU A 22 -9.34 0.02 1.20
CA GLU A 22 -9.02 -0.63 2.47
C GLU A 22 -8.21 0.30 3.38
N ILE A 23 -7.15 0.92 2.84
CA ILE A 23 -6.33 1.88 3.59
C ILE A 23 -7.13 3.09 4.01
N MET A 24 -7.92 3.68 3.11
CA MET A 24 -8.75 4.84 3.44
C MET A 24 -9.71 4.53 4.58
N ARG A 25 -10.34 3.35 4.56
CA ARG A 25 -11.21 2.90 5.66
C ARG A 25 -10.45 2.76 6.97
N TYR A 26 -9.24 2.20 6.94
CA TYR A 26 -8.40 2.09 8.14
C TYR A 26 -8.05 3.48 8.71
N LEU A 27 -7.61 4.41 7.87
CA LEU A 27 -7.21 5.75 8.30
C LEU A 27 -8.38 6.55 8.89
N LEU A 28 -9.57 6.44 8.29
CA LEU A 28 -10.79 7.08 8.81
C LEU A 28 -11.21 6.51 10.17
N ASN A 29 -11.04 5.20 10.38
CA ASN A 29 -11.38 4.55 11.64
C ASN A 29 -10.31 4.75 12.73
N ASN A 30 -9.09 5.14 12.34
CA ASN A 30 -7.94 5.29 13.25
C ASN A 30 -7.28 6.67 13.08
N PRO A 31 -7.96 7.77 13.49
CA PRO A 31 -7.43 9.13 13.34
C PRO A 31 -6.10 9.36 14.07
N GLN A 32 -5.75 8.53 15.07
CA GLN A 32 -4.46 8.58 15.73
C GLN A 32 -3.31 8.12 14.82
N ALA A 33 -3.56 7.14 13.94
CA ALA A 33 -2.58 6.69 12.96
C ALA A 33 -2.29 7.80 11.92
N PHE A 34 -3.29 8.60 11.57
CA PHE A 34 -3.11 9.75 10.68
C PHE A 34 -2.21 10.83 11.31
N ARG A 35 -2.28 11.03 12.63
CA ARG A 35 -1.44 12.02 13.34
C ARG A 35 0.04 11.66 13.39
N SER A 36 0.39 10.39 13.23
CA SER A 36 1.79 9.94 13.15
C SER A 36 2.37 10.02 11.75
N LEU A 37 1.57 10.35 10.73
CA LEU A 37 2.03 10.48 9.36
C LEU A 37 2.55 11.90 9.08
N PRO A 38 3.55 12.07 8.20
CA PRO A 38 4.00 13.39 7.77
C PRO A 38 2.88 14.19 7.09
N ASP A 39 2.94 15.53 7.15
CA ASP A 39 1.93 16.39 6.50
C ASP A 39 1.89 16.21 4.97
N LYS A 40 3.03 15.84 4.37
CA LYS A 40 3.16 15.53 2.95
C LYS A 40 3.93 14.23 2.78
N PHE A 41 3.24 13.22 2.26
CA PHE A 41 3.83 11.92 2.01
C PHE A 41 3.25 11.25 0.77
N GLU A 42 4.00 10.28 0.26
CA GLU A 42 3.55 9.35 -0.77
C GLU A 42 3.29 8.00 -0.11
N LEU A 43 2.07 7.49 -0.29
CA LEU A 43 1.65 6.21 0.26
C LEU A 43 1.98 5.09 -0.72
N VAL A 44 2.76 4.12 -0.27
CA VAL A 44 3.05 2.89 -1.02
C VAL A 44 2.38 1.72 -0.32
N ILE A 45 1.43 1.09 -1.00
CA ILE A 45 0.68 -0.06 -0.45
C ILE A 45 1.38 -1.35 -0.85
N LEU A 46 1.75 -2.16 0.14
CA LEU A 46 2.46 -3.41 -0.03
C LEU A 46 1.60 -4.57 0.49
N PRO A 47 0.78 -5.20 -0.38
CA PRO A 47 -0.01 -6.36 0.02
C PRO A 47 0.91 -7.56 0.32
N GLU A 48 0.61 -8.28 1.40
CA GLU A 48 1.38 -9.45 1.84
C GLU A 48 1.05 -10.69 1.00
N ASP A 49 -0.22 -10.84 0.67
CA ASP A 49 -0.81 -11.95 -0.08
C ASP A 49 -0.77 -11.78 -1.60
N ASP A 50 -0.26 -10.64 -2.08
CA ASP A 50 -0.17 -10.31 -3.49
C ASP A 50 1.28 -9.87 -3.86
N PRO A 51 2.17 -10.84 -4.14
CA PRO A 51 3.58 -10.55 -4.42
C PRO A 51 3.78 -9.78 -5.73
N GLU A 52 2.87 -9.89 -6.70
CA GLU A 52 2.97 -9.21 -7.99
C GLU A 52 2.72 -7.72 -7.85
N ILE A 53 1.64 -7.31 -7.16
CA ILE A 53 1.35 -5.89 -6.91
C ILE A 53 2.42 -5.28 -6.01
N ARG A 54 2.92 -6.05 -5.04
CA ARG A 54 4.04 -5.62 -4.19
C ARG A 54 5.28 -5.29 -5.02
N LEU A 55 5.67 -6.18 -5.94
CA LEU A 55 6.83 -5.95 -6.81
C LEU A 55 6.60 -4.75 -7.73
N TYR A 56 5.43 -4.68 -8.37
CA TYR A 56 5.06 -3.56 -9.25
C TYR A 56 5.14 -2.21 -8.53
N ASN A 57 4.60 -2.11 -7.31
CA ASN A 57 4.61 -0.86 -6.54
C ASN A 57 6.02 -0.47 -6.09
N LEU A 58 6.91 -1.44 -5.81
CA LEU A 58 8.31 -1.18 -5.49
C LEU A 58 9.11 -0.73 -6.72
N GLU A 59 8.91 -1.35 -7.87
CA GLU A 59 9.51 -0.91 -9.15
C GLU A 59 8.98 0.45 -9.60
N LEU A 60 7.74 0.80 -9.23
CA LEU A 60 7.21 2.14 -9.43
C LEU A 60 7.99 3.13 -8.55
N LEU A 61 8.17 2.81 -7.27
CA LEU A 61 8.91 3.67 -6.34
C LEU A 61 10.37 3.90 -6.78
N ASP A 62 11.04 2.88 -7.31
CA ASP A 62 12.43 3.00 -7.81
C ASP A 62 12.52 3.92 -9.05
N ARG A 63 11.45 3.98 -9.85
CA ARG A 63 11.39 4.83 -11.06
C ARG A 63 11.00 6.27 -10.78
N TYR A 64 10.24 6.51 -9.71
CA TYR A 64 9.83 7.84 -9.29
C TYR A 64 10.66 8.25 -8.08
N GLU A 65 11.70 9.07 -8.28
CA GLU A 65 12.34 9.75 -7.16
C GLU A 65 11.27 10.55 -6.43
N SER A 66 11.00 10.18 -5.18
CA SER A 66 10.06 10.92 -4.37
C SER A 66 10.62 12.33 -4.22
N GLU A 67 9.92 13.32 -4.79
CA GLU A 67 10.34 14.72 -4.97
C GLU A 67 10.49 15.46 -3.62
N GLY A 68 11.34 14.95 -2.72
CA GLY A 68 11.48 15.42 -1.34
C GLY A 68 10.28 15.10 -0.43
N LYS A 69 9.34 14.26 -0.87
CA LYS A 69 8.20 13.82 -0.03
C LYS A 69 8.60 12.59 0.79
N ALA A 70 8.07 12.49 1.99
CA ALA A 70 8.28 11.29 2.81
C ALA A 70 7.54 10.10 2.19
N ILE A 71 8.16 8.93 2.11
CA ILE A 71 7.49 7.71 1.66
C ILE A 71 6.95 6.97 2.88
N VAL A 72 5.66 6.65 2.88
CA VAL A 72 4.99 5.85 3.91
C VAL A 72 4.61 4.51 3.31
N PHE A 73 5.09 3.43 3.92
CA PHE A 73 4.70 2.09 3.52
C PHE A 73 3.55 1.59 4.38
N ALA A 74 2.50 1.09 3.72
CA ALA A 74 1.40 0.39 4.36
C ALA A 74 1.42 -1.09 3.96
N ARG A 75 1.75 -1.96 4.91
CA ARG A 75 1.66 -3.41 4.71
C ARG A 75 0.28 -3.90 5.09
N ILE A 76 -0.39 -4.62 4.19
CA ILE A 76 -1.75 -5.14 4.42
C ILE A 76 -1.93 -6.55 3.91
N LYS A 77 -2.81 -7.31 4.55
CA LYS A 77 -3.23 -8.64 4.10
C LYS A 77 -4.67 -8.55 3.56
N THR A 78 -4.90 -8.94 2.31
CA THR A 78 -6.20 -8.80 1.63
C THR A 78 -7.08 -10.06 1.64
N GLY A 79 -6.88 -10.95 2.63
CA GLY A 79 -7.64 -12.19 2.72
C GLY A 79 -9.15 -11.97 2.82
N LYS A 80 -9.93 -12.71 2.01
CA LYS A 80 -11.42 -12.70 2.00
C LYS A 80 -12.08 -13.00 3.35
N GLU A 81 -11.33 -13.51 4.32
CA GLU A 81 -11.77 -13.79 5.69
C GLU A 81 -11.18 -12.83 6.73
N SER A 82 -10.88 -11.60 6.31
CA SER A 82 -10.53 -10.51 7.24
C SER A 82 -11.77 -10.06 7.99
N SER A 83 -12.21 -10.91 8.91
CA SER A 83 -13.15 -10.57 9.96
C SER A 83 -12.67 -9.28 10.63
N ILE A 84 -13.64 -8.42 10.93
CA ILE A 84 -13.62 -6.98 11.26
C ILE A 84 -12.61 -6.55 12.37
N ARG A 85 -11.75 -7.43 12.88
CA ARG A 85 -10.80 -7.20 13.97
C ARG A 85 -9.31 -7.39 13.64
N GLN A 86 -8.90 -7.88 12.47
CA GLN A 86 -7.49 -8.24 12.21
C GLN A 86 -6.77 -7.50 11.06
N ASN A 87 -7.44 -6.61 10.30
CA ASN A 87 -6.79 -5.78 9.28
C ASN A 87 -6.25 -4.47 9.87
N ILE A 88 -5.26 -4.57 10.76
CA ILE A 88 -4.47 -3.41 11.17
C ILE A 88 -3.25 -3.37 10.22
N PRO A 89 -3.15 -2.41 9.29
CA PRO A 89 -1.95 -2.20 8.51
C PRO A 89 -0.80 -1.81 9.42
N ASP A 90 0.35 -2.47 9.25
CA ASP A 90 1.58 -1.98 9.84
C ASP A 90 2.11 -0.82 8.97
N LEU A 91 2.14 0.37 9.56
CA LEU A 91 2.63 1.60 8.94
C LEU A 91 4.07 1.86 9.39
N TYR A 92 4.98 2.00 8.43
CA TYR A 92 6.39 2.30 8.68
C TYR A 92 6.82 3.55 7.91
N ALA A 93 7.54 4.44 8.60
CA ALA A 93 8.24 5.58 8.00
C ALA A 93 9.74 5.45 8.32
N PRO A 94 10.63 5.42 7.32
CA PRO A 94 12.07 5.36 7.56
C PRO A 94 12.54 6.70 8.17
N VAL A 95 13.28 6.63 9.28
CA VAL A 95 13.93 7.80 9.90
C VAL A 95 15.33 7.91 9.32
N ALA A 96 15.67 9.04 8.69
CA ALA A 96 17.02 9.31 8.26
C ALA A 96 17.96 9.39 9.49
N ILE A 97 18.96 8.53 9.54
CA ILE A 97 20.02 8.58 10.54
C ILE A 97 21.07 9.54 10.01
N ASN A 98 21.14 10.75 10.56
CA ASN A 98 22.21 11.71 10.29
C ASN A 98 23.50 11.32 11.01
#